data_AF-A0A645HM34-F1
#
_entry.id   AF-A0A645HM34-F1
#
_cell.length_a   1.000
_cell.length_b   1.000
_cell.length_c   1.000
_cell.angle_alpha   90.00
_cell.angle_beta   90.00
_cell.angle_gamma   90.00
#
_symmetry.space_group_name_H-M   'P 1'
#
loop_
_entity.id
_entity.type
_entity.pdbx_description
1 polymer ?
#
loop_
_entity_poly.entity_id
_entity_poly.type
_entity_poly.pdbx_seq_one_letter_code
_entity_poly.pdbx_strand_id
1 'polypeptide(L)'
;MERVLCDAGRLPKQELIASALVSVQKLLDYWAVTDYRECAAMLKISTAEFEKQCDNLRMQEIMSAKYKAFGIDPFIAYYLAKETEIKNMRVILNAKVNNLSSDIIRKRVREMYV
;
A
#
# COMPACT_ATOMS: atom_id res chain seq x y z
N MET A 1 -17.73 14.46 4.82
CA MET A 1 -16.65 13.66 4.22
C MET A 1 -15.36 14.46 4.04
N GLU A 2 -15.41 15.72 3.59
CA GLU A 2 -14.21 16.51 3.29
C GLU A 2 -13.19 16.65 4.43
N ARG A 3 -13.66 16.75 5.69
CA ARG A 3 -12.77 16.88 6.87
C ARG A 3 -11.92 15.65 7.18
N VAL A 4 -12.24 14.49 6.61
CA VAL A 4 -11.50 13.23 6.85
C VAL A 4 -10.44 13.01 5.76
N LEU A 5 -10.56 13.70 4.62
CA LEU A 5 -9.62 13.55 3.51
C LEU A 5 -8.44 14.52 3.66
N CYS A 6 -7.23 14.03 3.39
CA CYS A 6 -6.02 14.85 3.36
C CYS A 6 -6.06 15.85 2.19
N ASP A 7 -5.62 17.10 2.42
CA ASP A 7 -5.45 18.11 1.36
C ASP A 7 -4.25 17.82 0.44
N ALA A 8 -3.31 17.01 0.90
CA ALA A 8 -2.16 16.57 0.12
C ALA A 8 -2.44 15.22 -0.55
N GLY A 9 -2.23 15.13 -1.86
CA GLY A 9 -2.36 13.88 -2.62
C GLY A 9 -2.44 14.12 -4.13
N ARG A 10 -2.40 13.03 -4.91
CA ARG A 10 -2.58 13.06 -6.37
C ARG A 10 -4.05 12.93 -6.80
N LEU A 11 -4.94 12.55 -5.88
CA LEU A 11 -6.36 12.34 -6.15
C LEU A 11 -7.20 13.57 -5.75
N PRO A 12 -7.92 14.20 -6.69
CA PRO A 12 -8.86 15.28 -6.39
C PRO A 12 -9.94 14.86 -5.38
N LYS A 13 -10.08 15.62 -4.28
CA LYS A 13 -11.09 15.36 -3.24
C LYS A 13 -12.51 15.28 -3.77
N GLN A 14 -12.88 16.21 -4.66
CA GLN A 14 -14.23 16.33 -5.17
C GLN A 14 -14.65 15.08 -5.96
N GLU A 15 -13.78 14.60 -6.86
CA GLU A 15 -14.02 13.39 -7.67
C GLU A 15 -14.03 12.12 -6.81
N LEU A 16 -13.15 12.06 -5.80
CA LEU A 16 -13.11 10.95 -4.86
C LEU A 16 -14.40 10.86 -4.04
N ILE A 17 -14.91 11.99 -3.52
CA ILE A 17 -16.18 12.04 -2.77
C ILE A 17 -17.35 11.71 -3.70
N ALA A 18 -17.40 12.31 -4.89
CA ALA A 18 -18.48 12.10 -5.84
C ALA A 18 -18.59 10.64 -6.30
N SER A 19 -17.46 9.97 -6.54
CA SER A 19 -17.43 8.55 -6.90
C SER A 19 -17.80 7.65 -5.72
N ALA A 20 -17.26 7.92 -4.52
CA ALA A 20 -17.55 7.14 -3.32
C ALA A 20 -19.02 7.22 -2.85
N LEU A 21 -19.68 8.36 -3.04
CA LEU A 21 -21.09 8.54 -2.70
C LEU A 21 -22.04 7.72 -3.58
N VAL A 22 -21.63 7.40 -4.81
CA VAL A 22 -22.48 6.63 -5.74
C VAL A 22 -22.40 5.14 -5.45
N SER A 23 -21.18 4.57 -5.49
CA SER A 23 -20.96 3.16 -5.17
C SER A 23 -19.47 2.83 -5.08
N VAL A 24 -19.15 1.70 -4.44
CA VAL A 24 -17.79 1.13 -4.44
C VAL A 24 -17.32 0.84 -5.86
N GLN A 25 -18.21 0.38 -6.75
CA GLN A 25 -17.84 0.09 -8.14
C GLN A 25 -17.40 1.36 -8.88
N LYS A 26 -18.14 2.47 -8.73
CA LYS A 26 -17.78 3.73 -9.38
C LYS A 26 -16.46 4.29 -8.84
N LEU A 27 -16.20 4.12 -7.55
CA LEU A 27 -14.91 4.46 -6.95
C LEU A 27 -13.75 3.64 -7.55
N LEU A 28 -13.96 2.32 -7.73
CA LEU A 28 -12.97 1.44 -8.35
C LEU A 28 -12.72 1.78 -9.82
N ASP A 29 -13.78 2.12 -10.56
CA ASP A 29 -13.67 2.53 -11.96
C ASP A 29 -12.91 3.85 -12.09
N TYR A 30 -13.12 4.78 -11.14
CA TYR A 30 -12.33 6.00 -11.04
C TYR A 30 -10.85 5.72 -10.74
N TRP A 31 -10.54 4.86 -9.78
CA TRP A 31 -9.14 4.51 -9.48
C TRP A 31 -8.46 3.75 -10.62
N ALA A 32 -9.20 2.97 -11.40
CA ALA A 32 -8.68 2.20 -12.53
C ALA A 32 -8.06 3.07 -13.65
N VAL A 33 -8.46 4.34 -13.75
CA VAL A 33 -7.90 5.30 -14.72
C VAL A 33 -6.75 6.14 -14.16
N THR A 34 -6.34 5.89 -12.91
CA THR A 34 -5.24 6.61 -12.23
C THR A 34 -4.02 5.72 -12.01
N ASP A 35 -2.96 6.30 -11.45
CA ASP A 35 -1.76 5.56 -10.98
C ASP A 35 -2.11 4.41 -10.00
N TYR A 36 -3.29 4.46 -9.36
CA TYR A 36 -3.75 3.48 -8.37
C TYR A 36 -4.56 2.31 -8.95
N ARG A 37 -4.52 2.10 -10.28
CA ARG A 37 -5.28 1.03 -10.95
C ARG A 37 -5.06 -0.36 -10.36
N GLU A 38 -3.83 -0.66 -9.94
CA GLU A 38 -3.48 -1.96 -9.37
C GLU A 38 -4.10 -2.13 -7.99
N CYS A 39 -4.11 -1.08 -7.17
CA CYS A 39 -4.81 -1.08 -5.90
C CYS A 39 -6.31 -1.31 -6.11
N ALA A 40 -6.92 -0.66 -7.10
CA ALA A 40 -8.32 -0.89 -7.45
C ALA A 40 -8.61 -2.36 -7.82
N ALA A 41 -7.70 -2.99 -8.60
CA ALA A 41 -7.80 -4.40 -8.93
C ALA A 41 -7.68 -5.32 -7.70
N MET A 42 -6.75 -5.01 -6.78
CA MET A 42 -6.55 -5.81 -5.57
C MET A 42 -7.71 -5.70 -4.59
N LEU A 43 -8.36 -4.54 -4.49
CA LEU A 43 -9.53 -4.36 -3.63
C LEU A 43 -10.73 -5.22 -4.07
N LYS A 44 -10.83 -5.55 -5.37
CA LYS A 44 -11.83 -6.50 -5.88
C LYS A 44 -11.58 -7.94 -5.40
N ILE A 45 -10.34 -8.27 -5.05
CA ILE A 45 -9.97 -9.59 -4.51
C ILE A 45 -10.24 -9.63 -3.01
N SER A 46 -9.62 -8.72 -2.25
CA SER A 46 -9.87 -8.55 -0.82
C SER A 46 -9.23 -7.26 -0.29
N THR A 47 -9.67 -6.83 0.89
CA THR A 47 -9.04 -5.72 1.62
C THR A 47 -7.58 -6.03 1.98
N ALA A 48 -7.24 -7.28 2.27
CA ALA A 48 -5.87 -7.68 2.62
C ALA A 48 -4.92 -7.57 1.42
N GLU A 49 -5.36 -7.96 0.22
CA GLU A 49 -4.56 -7.78 -1.01
C GLU A 49 -4.43 -6.30 -1.37
N PHE A 50 -5.48 -5.50 -1.16
CA PHE A 50 -5.43 -4.04 -1.33
C PHE A 50 -4.39 -3.39 -0.42
N GLU A 51 -4.44 -3.67 0.89
CA GLU A 51 -3.49 -3.12 1.86
C GLU A 51 -2.04 -3.50 1.53
N LYS A 52 -1.83 -4.77 1.15
CA LYS A 52 -0.52 -5.24 0.71
C LYS A 52 -0.04 -4.48 -0.52
N GLN A 53 -0.90 -4.24 -1.51
CA GLN A 53 -0.52 -3.50 -2.70
C GLN A 53 -0.23 -2.03 -2.42
N CYS A 54 -0.96 -1.39 -1.49
CA CYS A 54 -0.64 -0.04 -1.03
C CYS A 54 0.75 0.02 -0.38
N ASP A 55 1.08 -0.94 0.50
CA ASP A 55 2.40 -1.02 1.12
C ASP A 55 3.51 -1.29 0.06
N ASN A 56 3.25 -2.13 -0.93
CA ASN A 56 4.18 -2.40 -2.03
C ASN A 56 4.41 -1.17 -2.92
N LEU A 57 3.35 -0.45 -3.31
CA LEU A 57 3.45 0.78 -4.11
C LEU A 57 4.29 1.83 -3.38
N ARG A 58 4.05 2.00 -2.07
CA ARG A 58 4.88 2.87 -1.22
C ARG A 58 6.34 2.42 -1.19
N MET A 59 6.61 1.12 -1.13
CA MET A 59 7.97 0.59 -1.17
C MET A 59 8.66 0.96 -2.49
N GLN A 60 7.97 0.80 -3.62
CA GLN A 60 8.49 1.15 -4.94
C GLN A 60 8.83 2.64 -5.07
N GLU A 61 8.00 3.53 -4.52
CA GLU A 61 8.29 4.98 -4.53
C GLU A 61 9.58 5.31 -3.76
N ILE A 62 9.80 4.67 -2.60
CA ILE A 62 10.97 4.97 -1.76
C ILE A 62 12.26 4.33 -2.26
N MET A 63 12.20 3.29 -3.11
CA MET A 63 13.40 2.64 -3.70
C MET A 63 14.28 3.62 -4.47
N SER A 64 13.68 4.66 -5.06
CA SER A 64 14.41 5.74 -5.73
C SER A 64 15.39 6.49 -4.80
N ALA A 65 15.10 6.52 -3.48
CA ALA A 65 15.95 7.18 -2.49
C ALA A 65 17.30 6.47 -2.28
N LYS A 66 17.43 5.19 -2.66
CA LYS A 66 18.70 4.43 -2.59
C LYS A 66 19.82 5.10 -3.39
N TYR A 67 19.47 5.83 -4.44
CA TYR A 67 20.42 6.50 -5.34
C TYR A 67 20.71 7.95 -4.93
N LYS A 68 20.08 8.46 -3.87
CA LYS A 68 20.33 9.80 -3.35
C LYS A 68 21.38 9.73 -2.24
N ALA A 69 22.55 10.31 -2.47
CA ALA A 69 23.67 10.27 -1.51
C ALA A 69 23.48 11.20 -0.31
N PHE A 70 22.69 12.26 -0.44
CA PHE A 70 22.52 13.31 0.57
C PHE A 70 21.05 13.71 0.72
N GLY A 71 20.73 14.34 1.85
CA GLY A 71 19.39 14.82 2.19
C GLY A 71 18.63 13.90 3.14
N ILE A 72 17.36 14.23 3.37
CA ILE A 72 16.50 13.49 4.31
C ILE A 72 15.94 12.18 3.72
N ASP A 73 15.90 12.09 2.39
CA ASP A 73 15.28 10.98 1.66
C ASP A 73 15.83 9.60 2.05
N PRO A 74 17.15 9.37 2.17
CA PRO A 74 17.68 8.06 2.56
C PRO A 74 17.29 7.67 4.00
N PHE A 75 17.18 8.65 4.91
CA PHE A 75 16.78 8.40 6.29
C PHE A 75 15.30 8.02 6.39
N ILE A 76 14.43 8.74 5.65
CA ILE A 76 13.01 8.39 5.56
C ILE A 76 12.89 6.99 4.94
N ALA A 77 13.51 6.74 3.80
CA ALA A 77 13.44 5.43 3.14
C ALA A 77 13.90 4.28 4.07
N TYR A 78 15.00 4.46 4.81
CA TYR A 78 15.46 3.48 5.79
C TYR A 78 14.41 3.23 6.90
N TYR A 79 13.82 4.28 7.45
CA TYR A 79 12.80 4.14 8.49
C TYR A 79 11.58 3.37 7.98
N LEU A 80 11.04 3.75 6.81
CA LEU A 80 9.86 3.09 6.22
C LEU A 80 10.18 1.63 5.82
N ALA A 81 11.41 1.35 5.38
CA ALA A 81 11.89 -0.01 5.13
C ALA A 81 11.91 -0.85 6.42
N LYS A 82 12.43 -0.30 7.52
CA LYS A 82 12.45 -0.98 8.84
C LYS A 82 11.04 -1.24 9.37
N GLU A 83 10.10 -0.32 9.18
CA GLU A 83 8.69 -0.58 9.52
C GLU A 83 8.12 -1.78 8.74
N THR A 84 8.47 -1.90 7.45
CA THR A 84 8.01 -3.00 6.59
C THR A 84 8.62 -4.34 7.03
N GLU A 85 9.91 -4.36 7.37
CA GLU A 85 10.57 -5.55 7.94
C GLU A 85 9.89 -6.01 9.23
N ILE A 86 9.58 -5.09 10.15
CA ILE A 86 8.88 -5.40 11.41
C ILE A 86 7.49 -5.97 11.14
N LYS A 87 6.73 -5.36 10.20
CA LYS A 87 5.42 -5.89 9.78
C LYS A 87 5.55 -7.31 9.22
N ASN A 88 6.52 -7.55 8.34
CA ASN A 88 6.77 -8.86 7.74
C ASN A 88 7.15 -9.92 8.79
N MET A 89 8.03 -9.58 9.74
CA MET A 89 8.36 -10.46 10.86
C MET A 89 7.11 -10.82 11.67
N ARG A 90 6.27 -9.84 11.98
CA ARG A 90 5.00 -10.09 12.71
C ARG A 90 4.06 -11.01 11.93
N VAL A 91 3.92 -10.80 10.62
CA VAL A 91 3.10 -11.67 9.75
C VAL A 91 3.64 -13.11 9.77
N ILE A 92 4.95 -13.29 9.62
CA ILE A 92 5.59 -14.61 9.62
C ILE A 92 5.42 -15.30 10.97
N LEU A 93 5.71 -14.61 12.08
CA LEU A 93 5.60 -15.16 13.43
C LEU A 93 4.17 -15.60 13.74
N ASN A 94 3.19 -14.74 13.49
CA ASN A 94 1.78 -15.08 13.71
C ASN A 94 1.36 -16.26 12.84
N ALA A 95 1.76 -16.29 11.57
CA ALA A 95 1.41 -17.39 10.68
C ALA A 95 2.06 -18.72 11.10
N LYS A 96 3.30 -18.69 11.61
CA LYS A 96 3.98 -19.86 12.16
C LYS A 96 3.33 -20.37 13.44
N VAL A 97 2.95 -19.48 14.37
CA VAL A 97 2.19 -19.85 15.58
C VAL A 97 0.85 -20.51 15.22
N ASN A 98 0.24 -20.08 14.13
CA ASN A 98 -1.02 -20.64 13.62
C ASN A 98 -0.84 -21.81 12.62
N ASN A 99 0.38 -22.35 12.49
CA ASN A 99 0.69 -23.48 11.60
C ASN A 99 0.24 -23.29 10.13
N LEU A 100 0.25 -22.06 9.62
CA LEU A 100 -0.07 -21.78 8.22
C LEU A 100 1.03 -22.31 7.29
N SER A 101 0.64 -22.76 6.09
CA SER A 101 1.59 -23.24 5.08
C SER A 101 2.50 -22.10 4.59
N SER A 102 3.71 -22.47 4.17
CA SER A 102 4.68 -21.51 3.61
C SER A 102 4.14 -20.72 2.42
N ASP A 103 3.26 -21.32 1.60
CA ASP A 103 2.63 -20.65 0.47
C ASP A 103 1.68 -19.53 0.92
N ILE A 104 0.89 -19.77 1.97
CA ILE A 104 0.01 -18.76 2.56
C ILE A 104 0.83 -17.63 3.18
N ILE A 105 1.93 -17.97 3.87
CA ILE A 105 2.85 -16.98 4.43
C ILE A 105 3.40 -16.09 3.33
N ARG A 106 3.91 -16.69 2.24
CA ARG A 106 4.52 -15.96 1.13
C ARG A 106 3.55 -15.00 0.45
N LYS A 107 2.27 -15.37 0.34
CA LYS A 107 1.22 -14.47 -0.18
C LYS A 107 1.00 -13.24 0.70
N ARG A 108 1.20 -13.35 2.01
CA ARG A 108 0.93 -12.27 2.98
C ARG A 108 2.12 -11.36 3.29
N VAL A 109 3.34 -11.82 3.01
CA VAL A 109 4.56 -11.02 3.16
C VAL A 109 4.59 -9.93 2.07
N ARG A 110 4.97 -8.71 2.47
CA ARG A 110 5.09 -7.53 1.60
C ARG A 110 6.48 -7.46 0.96
N GLU A 111 6.59 -6.71 -0.14
CA GLU A 111 7.86 -6.43 -0.80
C GLU A 111 8.84 -5.76 0.19
N MET A 112 10.10 -6.16 0.12
CA MET A 112 11.17 -5.61 0.95
C MET A 112 11.95 -4.56 0.16
N TYR A 113 12.52 -3.61 0.88
CA TYR A 113 13.50 -2.67 0.34
C TYR A 113 14.83 -3.42 0.10
N VAL A 114 15.15 -3.78 -1.15
CA VAL A 114 16.36 -4.55 -1.51
C VAL A 114 17.33 -3.73 -2.35
#